data_AF-S5TWQ1-F1
#
_entry.id   AF-S5TWQ1-F1
#
_cell.length_a   1.000
_cell.length_b   1.000
_cell.length_c   1.000
_cell.angle_alpha   90.00
_cell.angle_beta   90.00
_cell.angle_gamma   90.00
#
_symmetry.space_group_name_H-M   'P 1'
#
loop_
_entity.id
_entity.type
_entity.pdbx_description
1 polymer ?
#
loop_
_entity_poly.entity_id
_entity_poly.type
_entity_poly.pdbx_seq_one_letter_code
_entity_poly.pdbx_strand_id
1 'polypeptide(L)' 'MSENNGTNIEYLSYLDEHGALLQPLQTPLQNRETLTQLYRTLVTSKLFDETIINLQRVGIICCFTRD' A
#
# COMPACT_ATOMS: atom_id res chain seq x y z
N MET A 1 -27.71 -29.41 -6.77
CA MET A 1 -28.11 -28.23 -7.57
C MET A 1 -28.31 -27.06 -6.64
N SER A 2 -27.34 -26.15 -6.61
CA SER A 2 -27.51 -24.73 -6.26
C SER A 2 -26.32 -24.03 -6.91
N GLU A 3 -26.52 -23.59 -8.15
CA GLU A 3 -25.57 -22.76 -8.88
C GLU A 3 -25.54 -21.39 -8.20
N ASN A 4 -24.49 -21.14 -7.43
CA ASN A 4 -24.22 -19.82 -6.89
C ASN A 4 -23.19 -19.14 -7.80
N ASN A 5 -23.64 -18.62 -8.94
CA ASN A 5 -22.85 -17.80 -9.87
C ASN A 5 -22.67 -16.38 -9.31
N GLY A 6 -22.11 -16.26 -8.12
CA GLY A 6 -21.53 -15.02 -7.61
C GLY A 6 -20.02 -15.12 -7.77
N THR A 7 -19.39 -14.15 -8.43
CA THR A 7 -17.93 -14.06 -8.55
C THR A 7 -17.30 -13.95 -7.15
N ASN A 8 -17.01 -15.10 -6.54
CA ASN A 8 -16.29 -15.19 -5.28
C ASN A 8 -14.80 -15.02 -5.59
N ILE A 9 -14.37 -13.76 -5.72
CA ILE A 9 -12.96 -13.43 -5.91
C ILE A 9 -12.27 -13.71 -4.58
N GLU A 10 -11.35 -14.68 -4.56
CA GLU A 10 -10.58 -14.98 -3.37
C GLU A 10 -9.73 -13.78 -2.96
N TYR A 11 -9.83 -13.40 -1.68
CA TYR A 11 -9.03 -12.35 -1.09
C TYR A 11 -7.65 -12.89 -0.72
N LEU A 12 -6.62 -12.34 -1.36
CA LEU A 12 -5.23 -12.71 -1.11
C LEU A 12 -4.59 -11.74 -0.12
N SER A 13 -4.22 -12.23 1.07
CA SER A 13 -3.40 -11.49 2.03
C SER A 13 -2.18 -12.29 2.45
N TYR A 14 -1.05 -11.60 2.57
CA TYR A 14 0.21 -12.17 3.06
C TYR A 14 0.49 -11.83 4.53
N LEU A 15 -0.13 -10.77 5.04
CA LEU A 15 0.10 -10.25 6.38
C LEU A 15 -1.24 -10.13 7.12
N ASP A 16 -1.21 -10.39 8.42
CA ASP A 16 -2.29 -10.01 9.31
C ASP A 16 -2.19 -8.52 9.72
N GLU A 17 -3.16 -8.07 10.52
CA GLU A 17 -3.23 -6.70 11.04
C GLU A 17 -2.08 -6.32 11.99
N HIS A 18 -1.34 -7.32 12.50
CA HIS A 18 -0.18 -7.13 13.36
C HIS A 18 1.15 -7.24 12.60
N GLY A 19 1.10 -7.55 11.30
CA GLY A 19 2.27 -7.74 10.45
C GLY A 19 2.91 -9.12 10.54
N ALA A 20 2.24 -10.12 11.12
CA ALA A 20 2.68 -11.51 11.05
C ALA A 20 2.32 -12.11 9.69
N LEU A 21 3.17 -13.02 9.20
CA LEU A 21 2.97 -13.69 7.92
C LEU A 21 1.88 -14.76 8.05
N LEU A 22 0.81 -14.61 7.25
CA LEU A 22 -0.23 -15.63 7.12
C LEU A 22 0.21 -16.76 6.18
N GLN A 23 1.06 -16.44 5.21
CA GLN A 23 1.59 -17.35 4.20
C GLN A 23 2.96 -16.86 3.72
N PRO A 24 3.79 -17.76 3.14
CA PRO A 24 5.10 -17.36 2.63
C PRO A 24 5.00 -16.25 1.57
N LEU A 25 5.90 -15.27 1.67
CA LEU A 25 6.02 -14.22 0.65
C LEU A 25 6.45 -14.83 -0.68
N GLN A 26 5.94 -14.28 -1.78
CA GLN A 26 6.41 -14.64 -3.11
C GLN A 26 7.91 -14.33 -3.26
N THR A 27 8.61 -15.10 -4.08
CA THR A 27 10.08 -15.02 -4.27
C THR A 27 10.64 -13.60 -4.43
N PRO A 28 10.01 -12.69 -5.20
CA PRO A 28 10.50 -11.31 -5.34
C PRO A 28 10.50 -10.51 -4.03
N LEU A 29 9.61 -10.86 -3.10
CA LEU A 29 9.40 -10.18 -1.82
C LEU A 29 10.17 -10.84 -0.67
N GLN A 30 10.95 -11.89 -0.93
CA GLN A 30 11.77 -12.54 0.10
C GLN A 30 13.10 -11.81 0.34
N ASN A 31 13.48 -10.84 -0.52
CA ASN A 31 14.69 -10.06 -0.35
C ASN A 31 14.46 -8.91 0.65
N ARG A 32 15.23 -8.91 1.74
CA ARG A 32 15.21 -7.86 2.77
C ARG A 32 15.48 -6.46 2.21
N GLU A 33 16.38 -6.33 1.26
CA GLU A 33 16.70 -5.03 0.64
C GLU A 33 15.47 -4.47 -0.07
N THR A 34 14.80 -5.30 -0.87
CA THR A 34 13.55 -4.95 -1.56
C THR A 34 12.46 -4.55 -0.58
N LEU A 35 12.25 -5.32 0.50
CA LEU A 35 11.27 -4.97 1.55
C LEU A 35 11.62 -3.64 2.23
N THR A 36 12.90 -3.40 2.48
CA THR A 36 13.38 -2.15 3.09
C THR A 36 13.15 -0.96 2.15
N GLN A 37 13.41 -1.14 0.85
CA GLN A 37 13.15 -0.12 -0.16
C GLN A 37 11.66 0.19 -0.28
N LEU A 38 10.80 -0.84 -0.33
CA LEU A 38 9.34 -0.67 -0.35
C LEU A 38 8.84 0.12 0.86
N TYR A 39 9.32 -0.24 2.06
CA TYR A 39 8.96 0.50 3.28
C TYR A 39 9.39 1.97 3.21
N ARG A 40 10.63 2.25 2.79
CA ARG A 40 11.14 3.62 2.65
C ARG A 40 10.33 4.43 1.64
N THR A 41 9.98 3.84 0.51
CA THR A 41 9.13 4.48 -0.50
C THR A 41 7.77 4.83 0.09
N LEU A 42 7.09 3.90 0.77
CA LEU A 42 5.79 4.16 1.39
C LEU A 42 5.83 5.29 2.41
N VAL A 43 6.82 5.29 3.30
CA VAL A 43 7.00 6.37 4.29
C VAL A 43 7.27 7.70 3.61
N THR A 44 8.14 7.71 2.59
CA THR A 44 8.50 8.93 1.87
C THR A 44 7.31 9.52 1.12
N SER A 45 6.53 8.68 0.43
CA SER A 45 5.29 9.11 -0.25
C SER A 45 4.29 9.71 0.73
N LYS A 46 4.10 9.10 1.91
CA LYS A 46 3.21 9.65 2.94
C LYS A 46 3.67 11.04 3.40
N LEU A 47 4.96 11.21 3.69
CA LEU A 47 5.52 12.51 4.11
C LEU A 47 5.39 13.56 3.00
N PHE A 48 5.58 13.15 1.75
CA PHE A 48 5.39 14.00 0.59
C PHE A 48 3.95 14.48 0.48
N ASP A 49 2.97 13.58 0.56
CA ASP A 49 1.54 13.91 0.52
C ASP A 49 1.16 14.93 1.61
N GLU A 50 1.59 14.67 2.85
CA GLU A 50 1.34 15.57 3.99
C GLU A 50 1.93 16.96 3.76
N THR A 51 3.15 17.00 3.21
CA THR A 51 3.84 18.26 2.91
C THR A 51 3.13 19.03 1.81
N ILE A 52 2.78 18.37 0.69
CA ILE A 52 2.12 19.04 -0.43
C ILE A 52 0.74 19.55 -0.04
N ILE A 53 -0.04 18.79 0.72
CA ILE A 53 -1.34 19.25 1.23
C ILE A 53 -1.17 20.52 2.06
N ASN A 54 -0.15 20.58 2.93
CA ASN A 54 0.13 21.77 3.71
C ASN A 54 0.54 22.96 2.83
N LEU A 55 1.39 22.74 1.82
CA LEU A 55 1.77 23.76 0.85
C LEU A 55 0.58 24.28 0.02
N GLN A 56 -0.35 23.40 -0.33
CA GLN A 56 -1.57 23.77 -1.03
C GLN A 56 -2.47 24.66 -0.14
N ARG A 57 -2.60 24.33 1.15
CA ARG A 57 -3.39 25.11 2.11
C ARG A 57 -2.88 26.53 2.31
N VAL A 58 -1.56 26.74 2.18
CA VAL A 58 -0.94 28.07 2.28
C VAL A 58 -0.79 28.76 0.92
N GLY A 59 -1.35 28.17 -0.15
CA GLY A 59 -1.34 28.76 -1.49
C GLY A 59 0.03 28.76 -2.19
N ILE A 60 1.02 28.04 -1.65
CA ILE A 60 2.32 27.87 -2.32
C ILE A 60 2.17 26.96 -3.55
N ILE A 61 1.29 25.95 -3.46
CA ILE A 61 0.92 25.06 -4.57
C ILE A 61 -0.55 25.28 -4.91
N CYS A 62 -0.87 25.34 -6.21
CA CYS A 62 -2.23 25.59 -6.68
C CYS A 62 -3.16 24.38 -6.48
N CYS A 63 -2.72 23.18 -6.86
CA CYS A 63 -3.55 21.97 -6.79
C CYS A 63 -2.69 20.73 -6.57
N PHE A 64 -3.16 19.82 -5.71
CA PHE A 64 -2.65 18.47 -5.57
C PHE A 64 -3.81 17.51 -5.31
N THR A 65 -3.77 16.37 -5.98
CA THR A 65 -4.67 15.24 -5.75
C THR A 65 -3.83 14.00 -5.61
N ARG A 66 -4.10 13.21 -4.57
CA ARG A 66 -3.49 11.91 -4.38
C ARG A 66 -4.22 10.91 -5.27
N ASP A 67 -3.49 10.21 -6.14
CA ASP A 67 -3.99 9.09 -6.94
C ASP A 67 -4.28 7.86 -6.07
#